data_AF-A0A914V8V9-F1
#
_entry.id   AF-A0A914V8V9-F1
#
_cell.length_a   1.000
_cell.length_b   1.000
_cell.length_c   1.000
_cell.angle_alpha   90.00
_cell.angle_beta   90.00
_cell.angle_gamma   90.00
#
_symmetry.space_group_name_H-M   'P 1'
#
loop_
_entity.id
_entity.type
_entity.pdbx_description
1 polymer ?
#
loop_
_entity_poly.entity_id
_entity_poly.type
_entity_poly.pdbx_seq_one_letter_code
_entity_poly.pdbx_strand_id
1 'polypeptide(L)'
;MLQVWPVRQPRPVNDKLAANGPLLCGQRVLDALFPCVQGGTTAIPGAFGCGKTVISQSLSKYSNSDCIIYVGCGERGNEMSEVLRDFPERTALVANTSNMPVAAREASIYTGITLAEYFRDMGLNVAMMADSTSRWA
;
A
#
# COMPACT_ATOMS: atom_id res chain seq x y z
N MET A 1 -3.55 23.78 4.82
CA MET A 1 -2.73 24.35 3.72
C MET A 1 -2.52 23.23 2.69
N LEU A 2 -2.58 23.53 1.39
CA LEU A 2 -2.52 22.53 0.31
C LEU A 2 -1.22 22.70 -0.50
N GLN A 3 -0.61 21.59 -0.90
CA GLN A 3 0.54 21.55 -1.81
C GLN A 3 0.22 20.66 -3.01
N VAL A 4 0.74 21.02 -4.18
CA VAL A 4 0.59 20.24 -5.42
C VAL A 4 1.92 19.56 -5.72
N TRP A 5 1.89 18.27 -6.01
CA TRP A 5 3.10 17.49 -6.33
C TRP A 5 2.86 16.60 -7.56
N PRO A 6 3.80 16.56 -8.53
CA PRO A 6 3.68 15.70 -9.69
C PRO A 6 3.92 14.23 -9.33
N VAL A 7 2.94 13.36 -9.60
CA VAL A 7 2.96 11.95 -9.14
C VAL A 7 4.05 11.06 -9.77
N ARG A 8 4.64 11.50 -10.89
CA ARG A 8 5.75 10.78 -11.55
C ARG A 8 7.13 11.24 -11.09
N GLN A 9 7.20 12.23 -10.19
CA GLN A 9 8.46 12.68 -9.60
C GLN A 9 8.47 12.26 -8.12
N PRO A 10 9.48 11.49 -7.67
CA PRO A 10 9.58 11.11 -6.27
C PRO A 10 9.79 12.36 -5.40
N ARG A 11 9.23 12.35 -4.19
CA ARG A 11 9.41 13.46 -3.24
C ARG A 11 10.85 13.50 -2.72
N PRO A 12 11.48 14.68 -2.63
CA PRO A 12 12.87 14.82 -2.23
C PRO A 12 13.09 14.35 -0.79
N VAL A 13 14.25 13.75 -0.55
CA VAL A 13 14.71 13.33 0.78
C VAL A 13 16.12 13.84 1.00
N ASN A 14 16.51 14.04 2.26
CA ASN A 14 17.89 14.43 2.58
C ASN A 14 18.85 13.28 2.30
N ASP A 15 18.64 12.14 2.99
CA ASP A 15 19.49 10.97 2.88
C ASP A 15 18.65 9.69 2.92
N LYS A 16 19.12 8.63 2.23
CA LYS A 16 18.51 7.30 2.30
C LYS A 16 19.23 6.47 3.36
N LEU A 17 18.51 6.14 4.43
CA LEU A 17 19.03 5.35 5.54
C LEU A 17 18.74 3.85 5.36
N ALA A 18 19.57 3.01 5.99
CA ALA A 18 19.28 1.59 6.09
C ALA A 18 18.11 1.33 7.07
N ALA A 19 17.19 0.46 6.68
CA ALA A 19 16.03 0.12 7.49
C ALA A 19 16.42 -0.87 8.61
N ASN A 20 16.23 -0.46 9.87
CA ASN A 20 16.60 -1.26 11.05
C ASN A 20 15.39 -1.70 11.88
N GLY A 21 14.19 -1.16 11.62
CA GLY A 21 12.97 -1.49 12.36
C GLY A 21 12.14 -2.58 11.66
N PRO A 22 11.65 -3.61 12.38
CA PRO A 22 10.77 -4.61 11.78
C PRO A 22 9.39 -4.04 11.49
N LEU A 23 8.83 -4.40 10.34
CA LEU A 23 7.41 -4.24 10.05
C LEU A 23 6.69 -5.45 10.64
N LEU A 24 6.06 -5.26 11.80
CA LEU A 24 5.25 -6.31 12.42
C LEU A 24 3.95 -6.41 11.64
N CYS A 25 3.72 -7.55 10.99
CA CYS A 25 2.52 -7.81 10.20
C CYS A 25 1.36 -8.31 11.06
N GLY A 26 1.66 -8.91 12.22
CA GLY A 26 0.71 -9.58 13.12
C GLY A 26 0.54 -11.08 12.84
N GLN A 27 1.12 -11.56 11.75
CA GLN A 27 0.93 -12.93 11.28
C GLN A 27 2.18 -13.72 11.62
N ARG A 28 2.06 -14.75 12.47
CA ARG A 28 3.18 -15.59 12.94
C ARG A 28 4.10 -16.07 11.81
N VAL A 29 3.53 -16.49 10.67
CA VAL A 29 4.31 -16.97 9.52
C VAL A 29 5.12 -15.85 8.86
N LEU A 30 4.57 -14.63 8.76
CA LEU A 30 5.27 -13.49 8.17
C LEU A 30 6.32 -12.96 9.14
N ASP A 31 5.97 -12.78 10.41
CA ASP A 31 6.87 -12.17 11.39
C ASP A 31 8.03 -13.11 11.78
N ALA A 32 7.84 -14.43 11.74
CA ALA A 32 8.86 -15.40 12.14
C ALA A 32 9.68 -15.96 10.97
N LEU A 33 9.04 -16.34 9.85
CA LEU A 33 9.73 -17.03 8.75
C LEU A 33 10.15 -16.08 7.61
N PHE A 34 9.39 -15.01 7.39
CA PHE A 34 9.61 -14.07 6.28
C PHE A 34 9.51 -12.61 6.74
N PRO A 35 10.34 -12.19 7.73
CA PRO A 35 10.20 -10.89 8.36
C PRO A 35 10.39 -9.76 7.36
N CYS A 36 9.54 -8.74 7.48
CA CYS A 36 9.62 -7.52 6.69
C CYS A 36 10.18 -6.38 7.56
N VAL A 37 10.77 -5.36 6.94
CA VAL A 37 11.28 -4.16 7.63
C VAL A 37 10.50 -2.93 7.20
N GLN A 38 10.37 -1.95 8.10
CA GLN A 38 9.75 -0.66 7.78
C GLN A 38 10.63 0.08 6.75
N GLY A 39 10.03 0.48 5.63
CA GLY A 39 10.77 1.00 4.46
C GLY A 39 11.36 -0.07 3.54
N GLY A 40 11.11 -1.35 3.84
CA GLY A 40 11.44 -2.48 2.96
C GLY A 40 10.48 -2.62 1.79
N THR A 41 10.76 -3.59 0.91
CA THR A 41 9.88 -3.94 -0.22
C THR A 41 9.58 -5.42 -0.17
N THR A 42 8.30 -5.76 -0.21
CA THR A 42 7.82 -7.15 -0.11
C THR A 42 6.84 -7.43 -1.25
N ALA A 43 6.94 -8.62 -1.85
CA ALA A 43 6.01 -9.09 -2.86
C ALA A 43 5.28 -10.34 -2.36
N ILE A 44 3.96 -10.38 -2.57
CA ILE A 44 3.11 -11.53 -2.22
C ILE A 44 2.58 -12.14 -3.53
N PRO A 45 3.31 -13.10 -4.14
CA PRO A 45 2.83 -13.78 -5.34
C PRO A 45 1.70 -14.76 -4.97
N GLY A 46 0.83 -15.04 -5.94
CA GLY A 46 -0.19 -16.07 -5.77
C GLY A 46 -1.25 -16.03 -6.87
N ALA A 47 -1.87 -17.18 -7.14
CA ALA A 47 -2.96 -17.28 -8.09
C ALA A 47 -4.24 -16.58 -7.59
N PHE A 48 -5.23 -16.46 -8.46
CA PHE A 48 -6.55 -15.96 -8.08
C PHE A 48 -7.17 -16.87 -6.99
N GLY A 49 -7.81 -16.28 -5.99
CA GLY A 49 -8.44 -17.04 -4.89
C GLY A 49 -7.49 -17.53 -3.79
N CYS A 50 -6.18 -17.30 -3.87
CA CYS A 50 -5.21 -17.73 -2.84
C CYS A 50 -5.19 -16.84 -1.58
N GLY A 51 -6.13 -15.92 -1.40
CA GLY A 51 -6.21 -15.07 -0.20
C GLY A 51 -5.21 -13.89 -0.16
N LYS A 52 -4.67 -13.43 -1.29
CA LYS A 52 -3.75 -12.27 -1.33
C LYS A 52 -4.35 -11.01 -0.69
N THR A 53 -5.58 -10.66 -1.07
CA THR A 53 -6.32 -9.52 -0.53
C THR A 53 -6.55 -9.65 0.97
N VAL A 54 -6.79 -10.87 1.49
CA VAL A 54 -6.93 -11.13 2.93
C VAL A 54 -5.64 -10.81 3.68
N ILE A 55 -4.48 -11.16 3.11
CA ILE A 55 -3.17 -10.81 3.70
C ILE A 55 -2.99 -9.28 3.69
N SER A 56 -3.28 -8.62 2.56
CA SER A 56 -3.17 -7.16 2.44
C SER A 56 -4.08 -6.43 3.45
N GLN A 57 -5.33 -6.87 3.59
CA GLN A 57 -6.28 -6.33 4.58
C GLN A 57 -5.81 -6.55 6.02
N SER A 58 -5.29 -7.75 6.32
CA SER A 58 -4.75 -8.06 7.65
C SER A 58 -3.55 -7.17 7.97
N LEU A 59 -2.68 -6.91 7.00
CA LEU A 59 -1.55 -6.00 7.16
C LEU A 59 -2.03 -4.55 7.37
N SER A 60 -3.08 -4.09 6.68
CA SER A 60 -3.68 -2.76 6.94
C SER A 60 -4.16 -2.62 8.39
N LYS A 61 -4.83 -3.67 8.90
CA LYS A 61 -5.49 -3.64 10.21
C LYS A 61 -4.49 -3.80 11.35
N TYR A 62 -3.52 -4.70 11.23
CA TYR A 62 -2.69 -5.14 12.36
C TYR A 62 -1.24 -4.66 12.30
N SER A 63 -0.79 -4.06 11.19
CA SER A 63 0.61 -3.62 11.12
C SER A 63 0.92 -2.47 12.09
N ASN A 64 2.17 -2.42 12.53
CA ASN A 64 2.73 -1.34 13.36
C ASN A 64 3.07 -0.06 12.56
N SER A 65 2.41 0.17 11.42
CA SER A 65 2.59 1.39 10.63
C SER A 65 1.63 2.49 11.09
N ASP A 66 2.08 3.73 11.08
CA ASP A 66 1.30 4.89 11.52
C ASP A 66 0.20 5.26 10.52
N CYS A 67 0.48 5.10 9.23
CA CYS A 67 -0.44 5.35 8.13
C CYS A 67 -0.42 4.20 7.12
N ILE A 68 -1.59 3.90 6.55
CA ILE A 68 -1.75 2.89 5.50
C ILE A 68 -2.20 3.56 4.22
N ILE A 69 -1.53 3.25 3.11
CA ILE A 69 -1.97 3.64 1.78
C ILE A 69 -2.34 2.38 1.00
N TYR A 70 -3.61 2.21 0.70
CA TYR A 70 -4.08 1.06 -0.06
C TYR A 70 -4.43 1.49 -1.48
N VAL A 71 -3.80 0.88 -2.47
CA VAL A 71 -4.09 1.09 -3.88
C VAL A 71 -4.73 -0.17 -4.44
N GLY A 72 -6.04 -0.10 -4.67
CA GLY A 72 -6.74 -1.10 -5.45
C GLY A 72 -6.55 -0.82 -6.93
N CYS A 73 -5.69 -1.57 -7.61
CA CYS A 73 -5.37 -1.40 -9.02
C CYS A 73 -6.05 -2.50 -9.85
N GLY A 74 -7.15 -2.16 -10.51
CA GLY A 74 -7.89 -3.07 -11.39
C GLY A 74 -8.69 -4.16 -10.65
N GLU A 75 -8.96 -4.00 -9.35
CA GLU A 75 -9.69 -5.01 -8.58
C GLU A 75 -11.20 -4.93 -8.74
N ARG A 76 -11.91 -5.93 -8.21
CA ARG A 76 -13.38 -5.97 -8.31
C ARG A 76 -13.97 -4.93 -7.36
N GLY A 77 -14.97 -4.19 -7.85
CA GLY A 77 -15.62 -3.13 -7.05
C GLY A 77 -16.22 -3.63 -5.73
N ASN A 78 -16.68 -4.88 -5.69
CA ASN A 78 -17.20 -5.49 -4.45
C ASN A 78 -16.11 -5.73 -3.40
N GLU A 79 -14.90 -6.12 -3.82
CA GLU A 79 -13.76 -6.29 -2.90
C GLU A 79 -13.33 -4.93 -2.34
N MET A 80 -13.37 -3.88 -3.18
CA MET A 80 -13.04 -2.51 -2.76
C MET A 80 -14.10 -1.89 -1.84
N SER A 81 -15.38 -2.22 -2.01
CA SER A 81 -16.46 -1.72 -1.14
C SER A 81 -16.47 -2.39 0.23
N GLU A 82 -16.12 -3.68 0.29
CA GLU A 82 -15.87 -4.40 1.54
C GLU A 82 -14.68 -3.78 2.30
N VAL A 83 -13.58 -3.54 1.58
CA VAL A 83 -12.40 -2.84 2.10
C VAL A 83 -12.74 -1.46 2.69
N LEU A 84 -13.58 -0.67 2.00
CA LEU A 84 -13.99 0.66 2.47
C LEU A 84 -14.72 0.67 3.81
N ARG A 85 -15.49 -0.39 4.12
CA ARG A 85 -16.25 -0.47 5.38
C ARG A 85 -15.38 -0.87 6.56
N ASP A 86 -14.35 -1.64 6.29
CA ASP A 86 -13.58 -2.38 7.28
C ASP A 86 -12.23 -1.71 7.63
N PHE A 87 -11.85 -0.66 6.91
CA PHE A 87 -10.54 -0.04 7.05
C PHE A 87 -10.48 0.93 8.23
N PRO A 88 -9.37 0.91 8.99
CA PRO A 88 -9.18 1.84 10.10
C PRO A 88 -9.01 3.28 9.58
N GLU A 89 -9.38 4.26 10.39
CA GLU A 89 -9.37 5.70 10.06
C GLU A 89 -8.01 6.24 9.61
N ARG A 90 -6.91 5.53 9.92
CA ARG A 90 -5.53 5.85 9.49
C ARG A 90 -5.20 5.45 8.04
N THR A 91 -6.20 5.02 7.26
CA THR A 91 -6.00 4.46 5.91
C THR A 91 -6.52 5.39 4.83
N ALA A 92 -5.68 5.68 3.82
CA ALA A 92 -6.13 6.30 2.57
C ALA A 92 -6.29 5.24 1.48
N LEU A 93 -7.42 5.28 0.77
CA LEU A 93 -7.74 4.34 -0.30
C LEU A 93 -7.68 5.03 -1.67
N VAL A 94 -6.85 4.50 -2.57
CA VAL A 94 -6.88 4.83 -3.99
C VAL A 94 -7.56 3.68 -4.72
N ALA A 95 -8.83 3.87 -5.08
CA ALA A 95 -9.63 2.85 -5.74
C ALA A 95 -9.63 3.04 -7.26
N ASN A 96 -9.05 2.06 -7.96
CA ASN A 96 -9.19 1.88 -9.39
C ASN A 96 -9.79 0.49 -9.65
N THR A 97 -11.06 0.45 -10.01
CA THR A 97 -11.76 -0.81 -10.26
C THR A 97 -11.48 -1.34 -11.67
N SER A 98 -11.63 -2.64 -11.87
CA SER A 98 -11.40 -3.34 -13.16
C SER A 98 -12.10 -2.70 -14.37
N ASN A 99 -13.24 -2.04 -14.19
CA ASN A 99 -14.01 -1.34 -15.21
C ASN A 99 -13.52 0.09 -15.51
N MET A 100 -12.55 0.63 -14.77
CA MET A 100 -11.96 1.95 -15.02
C MET A 100 -10.87 1.89 -16.12
N PRO A 101 -10.55 3.03 -16.75
CA PRO A 101 -9.57 3.09 -17.84
C PRO A 101 -8.19 2.54 -17.44
N VAL A 102 -7.52 1.87 -18.38
CA VAL A 102 -6.17 1.30 -18.16
C VAL A 102 -5.15 2.39 -17.79
N ALA A 103 -5.24 3.59 -18.40
CA ALA A 103 -4.36 4.71 -18.05
C ALA A 103 -4.49 5.13 -16.56
N ALA A 104 -5.69 4.98 -15.98
CA ALA A 104 -5.88 5.27 -14.56
C ALA A 104 -5.19 4.22 -13.67
N ARG A 105 -4.91 3.01 -14.16
CA ARG A 105 -4.27 1.94 -13.36
C ARG A 105 -2.83 2.30 -13.05
N GLU A 106 -2.09 2.71 -14.09
CA GLU A 106 -0.74 3.25 -13.94
C GLU A 106 -0.75 4.50 -13.04
N ALA A 107 -1.66 5.44 -13.29
CA ALA A 107 -1.74 6.66 -12.48
C ALA A 107 -2.07 6.38 -11.00
N SER A 108 -2.86 5.34 -10.70
CA SER A 108 -3.26 5.01 -9.33
C SER A 108 -2.09 4.57 -8.45
N ILE A 109 -1.14 3.81 -9.01
CA ILE A 109 0.07 3.37 -8.31
C ILE A 109 0.96 4.58 -8.00
N TYR A 110 1.21 5.43 -9.00
CA TYR A 110 2.00 6.66 -8.81
C TYR A 110 1.35 7.62 -7.82
N THR A 111 0.02 7.71 -7.82
CA THR A 111 -0.72 8.52 -6.85
C THR A 111 -0.55 7.96 -5.44
N GLY A 112 -0.71 6.64 -5.25
CA GLY A 112 -0.54 6.00 -3.96
C GLY A 112 0.87 6.16 -3.39
N ILE A 113 1.91 5.95 -4.20
CA ILE A 113 3.29 6.12 -3.70
C ILE A 113 3.57 7.58 -3.35
N THR A 114 3.05 8.54 -4.12
CA THR A 114 3.20 9.98 -3.80
C THR A 114 2.53 10.34 -2.48
N LEU A 115 1.36 9.77 -2.19
CA LEU A 115 0.70 9.93 -0.89
C LEU A 115 1.50 9.27 0.23
N ALA A 116 2.06 8.08 0.00
CA ALA A 116 2.89 7.40 0.99
C ALA A 116 4.15 8.20 1.32
N GLU A 117 4.80 8.76 0.30
CA GLU A 117 5.96 9.64 0.46
C GLU A 117 5.58 10.94 1.19
N TYR A 118 4.39 11.49 0.97
CA TYR A 118 3.92 12.67 1.68
C TYR A 118 3.82 12.43 3.19
N PHE A 119 3.24 11.30 3.62
CA PHE A 119 3.17 10.96 5.04
C PHE A 119 4.54 10.55 5.62
N ARG A 120 5.40 9.92 4.81
CA ARG A 120 6.81 9.67 5.18
C ARG A 120 7.54 10.97 5.49
N ASP A 121 7.34 12.03 4.70
CA ASP A 121 7.99 13.33 4.91
C ASP A 121 7.55 14.01 6.22
N MET A 122 6.41 13.59 6.81
CA MET A 122 5.99 14.02 8.15
C MET A 122 6.68 13.24 9.29
N GLY A 123 7.54 12.26 8.95
CA GLY A 123 8.19 11.38 9.92
C GLY A 123 7.37 10.16 10.33
N LEU A 124 6.29 9.84 9.59
CA LEU A 124 5.44 8.68 9.87
C LEU A 124 5.99 7.41 9.19
N ASN A 125 5.80 6.25 9.84
CA ASN A 125 6.03 4.96 9.21
C ASN A 125 4.80 4.58 8.37
N VAL A 126 4.96 4.53 7.06
CA VAL A 126 3.86 4.31 6.12
C VAL A 126 4.00 2.95 5.44
N ALA A 127 2.93 2.16 5.45
CA ALA A 127 2.83 0.95 4.64
C ALA A 127 1.92 1.22 3.43
N MET A 128 2.45 0.95 2.23
CA MET A 128 1.69 1.00 0.99
C MET A 128 1.43 -0.41 0.48
N MET A 129 0.16 -0.72 0.16
CA MET A 129 -0.25 -1.96 -0.47
C MET A 129 -0.78 -1.67 -1.87
N ALA A 130 -0.28 -2.41 -2.86
CA ALA A 130 -0.75 -2.34 -4.23
C ALA A 130 -1.38 -3.68 -4.63
N ASP A 131 -2.72 -3.73 -4.64
CA ASP A 131 -3.50 -4.91 -4.97
C ASP A 131 -4.30 -4.66 -6.27
N SER A 132 -3.92 -5.16 -7.44
CA SER A 132 -2.73 -5.96 -7.74
C SER A 132 -1.79 -5.28 -8.73
N THR A 133 -0.49 -5.45 -8.53
CA THR A 133 0.55 -4.93 -9.44
C THR A 133 0.59 -5.65 -10.79
N SER A 134 0.06 -6.87 -10.87
CA SER A 134 -0.03 -7.62 -12.14
C SER A 134 -1.02 -7.02 -13.14
N ARG A 135 -1.97 -6.19 -12.70
CA ARG A 135 -2.91 -5.47 -13.58
C ARG A 135 -2.40 -4.11 -14.03
N TRP A 136 -1.30 -3.65 -13.44
CA TRP A 136 -0.55 -2.47 -13.85
C TRP A 136 0.46 -2.80 -14.96
N ALA A 137 1.09 -3.97 -14.87
CA ALA A 137 2.08 -4.48 -15.83
C ALA A 137 1.51 -4.72 -17.24
#